data_AF-A0A496SX02-F1
#
_entry.id   AF-A0A496SX02-F1
#
_cell.length_a   1.000
_cell.length_b   1.000
_cell.length_c   1.000
_cell.angle_alpha   90.00
_cell.angle_beta   90.00
_cell.angle_gamma   90.00
#
_symmetry.space_group_name_H-M   'P 1'
#
loop_
_entity.id
_entity.type
_entity.pdbx_description
1 polymer ?
#
loop_
_entity_poly.entity_id
_entity_poly.type
_entity_poly.pdbx_seq_one_letter_code
_entity_poly.pdbx_strand_id
1 'polypeptide(L)'
;MAERIRSLITPVLEEEQIELVALKFAGFGKGRRLRIFIDKEGGVKLSDCIQVSQKVSELLDTEDPIAGRYTLEVSSPGTEAKG
;
A
#
# COMPACT_ATOMS: atom_id res chain seq x y z
N MET A 1 10.18 -5.15 9.37
CA MET A 1 9.35 -5.62 8.24
C MET A 1 8.54 -4.46 7.65
N ALA A 2 7.57 -3.91 8.38
CA ALA A 2 6.76 -2.77 7.93
C ALA A 2 7.64 -1.58 7.46
N GLU A 3 8.69 -1.24 8.21
CA GLU A 3 9.65 -0.19 7.82
C GLU A 3 10.41 -0.49 6.53
N ARG A 4 10.75 -1.76 6.25
CA ARG A 4 11.40 -2.14 4.98
C ARG A 4 10.45 -1.91 3.82
N ILE A 5 9.21 -2.37 3.95
CA ILE A 5 8.18 -2.18 2.91
C ILE A 5 7.90 -0.71 2.69
N ARG A 6 7.77 0.07 3.78
CA ARG A 6 7.61 1.51 3.73
C ARG A 6 8.74 2.17 2.93
N SER A 7 10.00 1.87 3.27
CA SER A 7 11.17 2.41 2.55
C SER A 7 11.22 2.02 1.07
N LEU A 8 10.67 0.86 0.70
CA LEU A 8 10.59 0.42 -0.70
C LEU A 8 9.50 1.18 -1.46
N ILE A 9 8.30 1.30 -0.89
CA ILE A 9 7.15 1.86 -1.61
C ILE A 9 7.11 3.39 -1.60
N THR A 10 7.67 4.05 -0.57
CA THR A 10 7.65 5.52 -0.47
C THR A 10 8.19 6.23 -1.72
N PRO A 11 9.37 5.91 -2.26
CA PRO A 11 9.87 6.60 -3.46
C PRO A 11 8.93 6.41 -4.68
N VAL A 12 8.33 5.23 -4.83
CA VAL A 12 7.37 4.95 -5.91
C VAL A 12 6.10 5.80 -5.80
N LEU A 13 5.65 6.08 -4.57
CA LEU A 13 4.49 6.93 -4.32
C LEU A 13 4.82 8.41 -4.54
N GLU A 14 6.00 8.85 -4.10
CA GLU A 14 6.48 10.23 -4.27
C GLU A 14 6.61 10.61 -5.75
N GLU A 15 7.08 9.70 -6.60
CA GLU A 15 7.12 9.89 -8.07
C GLU A 15 5.74 10.18 -8.68
N GLU A 16 4.67 9.68 -8.06
CA GLU A 16 3.28 9.86 -8.51
C GLU A 16 2.56 11.01 -7.77
N GLN A 17 3.29 11.78 -6.96
CA GLN A 17 2.74 12.83 -6.09
C GLN A 17 1.69 12.28 -5.10
N ILE A 18 1.91 11.05 -4.64
CA ILE A 18 1.05 10.34 -3.71
C ILE A 18 1.77 10.19 -2.38
N GLU A 19 1.06 10.47 -1.29
CA GLU A 19 1.58 10.31 0.06
C GLU A 19 1.16 8.97 0.67
N LEU A 20 2.09 8.32 1.37
CA LEU A 20 1.77 7.16 2.19
C LEU A 20 1.20 7.61 3.55
N VAL A 21 -0.09 7.37 3.77
CA VAL A 21 -0.76 7.68 5.03
C VAL A 21 -0.50 6.61 6.08
N ALA A 22 -0.69 5.34 5.71
CA ALA A 22 -0.51 4.22 6.63
C ALA A 22 -0.25 2.91 5.91
N LEU A 23 0.46 2.01 6.60
CA LEU A 23 0.67 0.63 6.19
C LEU A 23 0.24 -0.29 7.32
N LYS A 24 -0.67 -1.23 7.03
CA LYS A 24 -1.22 -2.16 8.04
C LYS A 24 -1.19 -3.59 7.54
N PHE A 25 -0.80 -4.51 8.42
CA PHE A 25 -0.99 -5.94 8.24
C PHE A 25 -2.25 -6.38 8.98
N ALA A 26 -3.13 -7.11 8.30
CA ALA A 26 -4.35 -7.64 8.89
C ALA A 26 -4.50 -9.13 8.58
N GLY A 27 -5.22 -9.85 9.44
CA GLY A 27 -5.50 -11.28 9.27
C GLY A 27 -4.31 -12.21 9.52
N PHE A 28 -4.57 -13.52 9.42
CA PHE A 28 -3.60 -14.59 9.66
C PHE A 28 -3.77 -15.72 8.63
N GLY A 29 -2.70 -16.49 8.42
CA GLY A 29 -2.70 -17.64 7.50
C GLY A 29 -3.06 -17.24 6.06
N LYS A 30 -4.05 -17.93 5.47
CA LYS A 30 -4.51 -17.69 4.09
C LYS A 30 -5.25 -16.36 3.90
N GLY A 31 -5.67 -15.69 4.97
CA GLY A 31 -6.42 -14.43 4.93
C GLY A 31 -5.59 -13.19 5.22
N ARG A 32 -4.26 -13.28 5.11
CA ARG A 32 -3.34 -12.19 5.42
C ARG A 32 -3.44 -11.09 4.38
N ARG A 33 -3.51 -9.83 4.81
CA ARG A 33 -3.64 -8.65 3.95
C ARG A 33 -2.61 -7.60 4.30
N LEU A 34 -2.02 -7.00 3.27
CA LEU A 34 -1.23 -5.77 3.36
C LEU A 34 -2.11 -4.63 2.86
N ARG A 35 -2.54 -3.76 3.78
CA ARG A 35 -3.34 -2.56 3.46
C ARG A 35 -2.43 -1.35 3.40
N ILE A 36 -2.44 -0.66 2.28
CA ILE A 36 -1.74 0.59 2.04
C ILE A 36 -2.77 1.69 1.89
N PHE A 37 -2.67 2.70 2.75
CA PHE A 37 -3.50 3.89 2.71
C PHE A 37 -2.72 5.02 2.08
N ILE A 38 -3.26 5.60 1.02
CA ILE A 38 -2.64 6.68 0.25
C ILE A 38 -3.45 7.96 0.28
N ASP A 39 -2.79 9.10 0.14
CA ASP A 39 -3.43 10.39 -0.08
C ASP A 39 -2.79 11.12 -1.28
N LYS A 40 -3.51 12.08 -1.84
CA LYS A 40 -3.06 12.86 -2.99
C LYS A 40 -3.69 14.23 -2.95
N GLU A 41 -2.94 15.26 -3.33
CA GLU A 41 -3.50 16.60 -3.49
C GLU A 41 -4.67 16.58 -4.50
N GLY A 42 -5.82 17.13 -4.12
CA GLY A 42 -7.04 17.07 -4.93
C GLY A 42 -7.83 15.76 -4.79
N GLY A 43 -7.39 14.83 -3.94
CA GLY A 43 -8.06 13.59 -3.60
C GLY A 43 -7.63 12.40 -4.44
N VAL A 44 -7.71 11.22 -3.84
CA VAL A 44 -7.38 9.93 -4.46
C VAL A 44 -8.54 9.45 -5.33
N LYS A 45 -8.25 9.12 -6.59
CA LYS A 45 -9.19 8.48 -7.52
C LYS A 45 -8.97 6.97 -7.55
N LEU A 46 -9.95 6.24 -8.08
CA LEU A 46 -9.83 4.79 -8.30
C LEU A 46 -8.61 4.43 -9.18
N SER A 47 -8.31 5.27 -10.18
CA SER A 47 -7.15 5.09 -11.05
C SER A 47 -5.83 5.16 -10.29
N ASP A 48 -5.71 6.06 -9.30
CA ASP A 48 -4.50 6.18 -8.48
C ASP A 48 -4.31 4.89 -7.65
N CYS A 49 -5.37 4.35 -7.05
CA CYS A 49 -5.31 3.08 -6.33
C CYS A 49 -4.89 1.90 -7.23
N ILE A 50 -5.41 1.83 -8.45
CA ILE A 50 -5.06 0.77 -9.42
C ILE A 50 -3.59 0.87 -9.79
N GLN A 51 -3.13 2.08 -10.13
CA GLN A 51 -1.74 2.33 -10.53
C GLN A 51 -0.76 2.01 -9.40
N VAL A 52 -1.03 2.49 -8.19
CA VAL A 52 -0.20 2.19 -7.01
C VAL A 52 -0.19 0.70 -6.72
N SER A 53 -1.36 0.03 -6.78
CA SER A 53 -1.45 -1.41 -6.55
C SER A 53 -0.56 -2.20 -7.51
N GLN A 54 -0.56 -1.86 -8.80
CA GLN A 54 0.29 -2.51 -9.80
C GLN A 54 1.77 -2.30 -9.51
N LYS A 55 2.22 -1.03 -9.39
CA LYS A 55 3.63 -0.71 -9.17
C LYS A 55 4.16 -1.32 -7.87
N VAL A 56 3.38 -1.24 -6.80
CA VAL A 56 3.78 -1.79 -5.50
C VAL A 56 3.81 -3.32 -5.56
N SER A 57 2.85 -3.97 -6.22
CA SER A 57 2.88 -5.43 -6.40
C SER A 57 4.16 -5.86 -7.11
N GLU A 58 4.50 -5.24 -8.23
CA GLU A 58 5.72 -5.55 -9.01
C GLU A 58 6.99 -5.38 -8.18
N LEU A 59 7.07 -4.29 -7.40
CA LEU A 59 8.20 -4.03 -6.52
C LEU A 59 8.30 -5.08 -5.41
N LEU A 60 7.18 -5.43 -4.76
CA LEU A 60 7.17 -6.42 -3.68
C LEU A 60 7.43 -7.84 -4.19
N ASP A 61 7.02 -8.16 -5.41
CA ASP A 61 7.34 -9.43 -6.06
C ASP A 61 8.84 -9.53 -6.39
N THR A 62 9.48 -8.40 -6.74
CA THR A 62 10.92 -8.33 -7.04
C THR A 62 11.78 -8.40 -5.78
N GLU A 63 11.43 -7.60 -4.76
CA GLU A 63 12.21 -7.47 -3.52
C GLU A 63 11.91 -8.56 -2.48
N ASP A 64 10.84 -9.33 -2.72
CA ASP A 64 10.23 -10.36 -1.87
C ASP A 64 10.37 -10.10 -0.35
N PRO A 65 9.92 -8.94 0.16
CA PRO A 65 10.13 -8.61 1.56
C PRO A 65 9.22 -9.41 2.50
N ILE A 66 8.11 -9.97 2.01
CA ILE A 66 7.06 -10.56 2.85
C ILE A 66 7.03 -12.06 2.66
N ALA A 67 7.43 -12.80 3.69
CA ALA A 67 7.31 -14.26 3.66
C ALA A 67 5.84 -14.71 3.63
N GLY A 68 5.53 -15.55 2.64
CA GLY A 68 4.23 -16.21 2.49
C GLY A 68 3.19 -15.39 1.74
N ARG A 69 2.03 -16.00 1.49
CA ARG A 69 0.96 -15.38 0.70
C ARG A 69 0.25 -14.26 1.47
N TYR A 70 -0.10 -13.21 0.74
CA TYR A 70 -0.92 -12.11 1.21
C TYR A 70 -1.75 -11.54 0.05
N THR A 71 -2.79 -10.78 0.38
CA THR A 71 -3.51 -9.91 -0.57
C THR A 71 -3.06 -8.47 -0.36
N LEU A 72 -2.71 -7.78 -1.45
CA LEU A 72 -2.43 -6.34 -1.44
C LEU A 72 -3.74 -5.56 -1.62
N GLU A 73 -3.97 -4.58 -0.74
CA GLU A 73 -5.09 -3.65 -0.82
C GLU A 73 -4.56 -2.22 -0.78
N VAL A 74 -4.98 -1.39 -1.74
CA VAL A 74 -4.64 0.03 -1.79
C VAL A 74 -5.93 0.84 -1.78
N SER A 75 -6.02 1.81 -0.87
CA SER A 75 -7.19 2.68 -0.76
C SER A 75 -6.81 4.06 -0.21
N SER A 76 -7.67 5.06 -0.40
CA SER A 76 -7.62 6.26 0.44
C SER A 76 -7.89 5.90 1.91
N PRO A 77 -7.42 6.68 2.91
CA PRO A 77 -7.77 6.47 4.32
C PRO A 77 -9.29 6.50 4.59
N GLY A 78 -10.07 7.23 3.77
CA GLY A 78 -11.51 7.36 3.96
C GLY A 78 -11.90 7.84 5.36
N THR A 79 -13.16 7.62 5.75
CA THR A 79 -13.67 7.91 7.11
C THR A 79 -13.18 6.93 8.19
N GLU A 80 -12.41 5.90 7.83
CA GLU A 80 -11.80 4.94 8.79
C GLU A 80 -10.75 5.60 9.71
N ALA A 81 -10.44 6.90 9.53
CA ALA A 81 -9.68 7.70 10.49
C ALA A 81 -10.48 8.08 11.76
N LYS A 82 -11.79 7.79 11.83
CA LYS A 82 -12.62 7.94 13.03
C LYS A 82 -13.10 6.57 13.51
N GLY A 83 -12.28 5.93 14.34
CA GLY A 83 -12.62 4.75 15.13
C GLY A 83 -11.84 4.77 16.43
#